data_AF-A0A1K0H6A4-F1
#
_entry.id   AF-A0A1K0H6A4-F1
#
_cell.length_a   1.000
_cell.length_b   1.000
_cell.length_c   1.000
_cell.angle_alpha   90.00
_cell.angle_beta   90.00
_cell.angle_gamma   90.00
#
_symmetry.space_group_name_H-M   'P 1'
#
loop_
_entity.id
_entity.type
_entity.pdbx_description
1 polymer ?
#
loop_
_entity_poly.entity_id
_entity_poly.type
_entity_poly.pdbx_seq_one_letter_code
_entity_poly.pdbx_strand_id
1 'polypeptide(L)'
;MSPFVCSLLVLHVLFFCVVRAPLPPSPMPQVVSESEEVIQRLWNQVQHGILPGHLDTLDEVARSWKTFLASNGKDWIMQHASEAAKGSFLGLTPFKPVNAIYVFGQDSLPEKTVAEQLVTNFADWRKKEILILKDLQRDQMESHAQKAQHDAMIKTRNKQWGRDLRLGQNSEHS
;
A
#
# COMPACT_ATOMS: atom_id res chain seq x y z
N MET A 1 8.06 -19.88 60.85
CA MET A 1 8.06 -19.28 59.50
C MET A 1 8.13 -17.77 59.65
N SER A 2 9.18 -17.14 59.13
CA SER A 2 9.49 -15.73 59.41
C SER A 2 8.61 -14.79 58.57
N PRO A 3 7.96 -13.77 59.15
CA PRO A 3 7.06 -12.85 58.44
C PRO A 3 7.76 -12.06 57.31
N PHE A 4 9.09 -12.02 57.31
CA PHE A 4 9.90 -11.36 56.28
C PHE A 4 9.88 -12.09 54.92
N VAL A 5 9.63 -13.40 54.89
CA VAL A 5 9.66 -14.18 53.64
C VAL A 5 8.39 -13.93 52.82
N CYS A 6 7.24 -13.71 53.46
CA CYS A 6 6.00 -13.33 52.77
C CYS A 6 6.08 -11.92 52.15
N SER A 7 6.68 -10.96 52.84
CA SER A 7 6.77 -9.57 52.35
C SER A 7 7.66 -9.44 51.10
N LEU A 8 8.74 -10.24 51.00
CA LEU A 8 9.62 -10.26 49.83
C LEU A 8 8.96 -10.86 48.57
N LEU A 9 8.13 -11.90 48.74
CA LEU A 9 7.39 -12.52 47.63
C LEU A 9 6.34 -11.58 47.05
N VAL A 10 5.60 -10.86 47.90
CA VAL A 10 4.59 -9.88 47.45
C VAL A 10 5.25 -8.71 46.70
N LEU A 11 6.43 -8.26 47.14
CA LEU A 11 7.19 -7.20 46.48
C LEU A 11 7.76 -7.63 45.11
N HIS A 12 8.20 -8.88 44.96
CA HIS A 12 8.62 -9.41 43.65
C HIS A 12 7.46 -9.55 42.67
N VAL A 13 6.29 -10.00 43.12
CA VAL A 13 5.09 -10.08 42.26
C VAL A 13 4.65 -8.68 41.83
N LEU A 14 4.65 -7.70 42.73
CA LEU A 14 4.34 -6.31 42.39
C LEU A 14 5.39 -5.66 41.46
N PHE A 15 6.69 -5.96 41.63
CA PHE A 15 7.73 -5.45 40.74
C PHE A 15 7.62 -6.05 39.33
N PHE A 16 7.27 -7.34 39.20
CA PHE A 16 6.98 -7.96 37.90
C PHE A 16 5.69 -7.44 37.26
N CYS A 17 4.70 -7.01 38.05
CA CYS A 17 3.46 -6.41 37.54
C CYS A 17 3.63 -4.94 37.10
N VAL A 18 4.57 -4.18 37.67
CA VAL A 18 4.78 -2.76 37.34
C VAL A 18 5.70 -2.54 36.12
N VAL A 19 6.53 -3.52 35.75
CA VAL A 19 7.57 -3.34 34.70
C VAL A 19 7.15 -3.84 33.31
N ARG A 20 5.94 -4.38 33.13
CA ARG A 20 5.42 -4.83 31.82
C ARG A 20 4.23 -4.01 31.32
N ALA A 21 4.32 -2.69 31.43
CA ALA A 21 3.40 -1.83 30.69
C ALA A 21 3.72 -1.97 29.18
N PRO A 22 2.73 -2.25 28.32
CA PRO A 22 2.95 -2.32 26.88
C PRO A 22 3.53 -0.99 26.38
N LEU A 23 4.52 -1.07 25.49
CA LEU A 23 5.12 0.12 24.88
C LEU A 23 4.04 1.00 24.25
N PRO A 24 4.10 2.34 24.42
CA PRO A 24 3.14 3.23 23.79
C PRO A 24 3.15 3.03 22.27
N PRO A 25 1.99 3.15 21.59
CA PRO A 25 1.91 3.01 20.15
C PRO A 25 2.75 4.09 19.46
N SER A 26 3.46 3.71 18.40
CA SER A 26 4.21 4.67 17.60
C SER A 26 3.24 5.61 16.86
N PRO A 27 3.56 6.91 16.73
CA PRO A 27 2.72 7.84 15.99
C PRO A 27 2.60 7.38 14.53
N MET A 28 1.39 7.44 13.97
CA MET A 28 1.14 7.08 12.58
C MET A 28 1.85 8.08 11.64
N PRO A 29 2.70 7.63 10.71
CA PRO A 29 3.35 8.51 9.75
C PRO A 29 2.34 9.21 8.83
N GLN A 30 2.65 10.44 8.41
CA GLN A 30 1.78 11.23 7.55
C GLN A 30 1.38 10.47 6.27
N VAL A 31 2.34 9.82 5.61
CA VAL A 31 2.06 9.04 4.39
C VAL A 31 1.02 7.95 4.63
N VAL A 32 1.05 7.29 5.78
CA VAL A 32 0.07 6.26 6.16
C VAL A 32 -1.29 6.90 6.46
N SER A 33 -1.32 8.01 7.19
CA SER A 33 -2.56 8.72 7.52
C SER A 33 -3.27 9.31 6.29
N GLU A 34 -2.53 9.67 5.24
CA GLU A 34 -3.07 10.17 3.97
C GLU A 34 -3.42 9.05 2.98
N SER A 35 -3.08 7.80 3.30
CA SER A 35 -3.32 6.62 2.45
C SER A 35 -4.73 6.05 2.63
N GLU A 36 -5.08 5.07 1.81
CA GLU A 36 -6.34 4.34 1.89
C GLU A 36 -6.57 3.72 3.28
N GLU A 37 -7.83 3.62 3.73
CA GLU A 37 -8.21 3.10 5.06
C GLU A 37 -7.62 1.70 5.36
N VAL A 38 -7.43 0.88 4.32
CA VAL A 38 -6.83 -0.45 4.47
C VAL A 38 -5.38 -0.37 4.95
N ILE A 39 -4.61 0.62 4.48
CA ILE A 39 -3.22 0.84 4.90
C ILE A 39 -3.18 1.36 6.35
N GLN A 40 -4.13 2.23 6.72
CA GLN A 40 -4.28 2.69 8.11
C GLN A 40 -4.64 1.53 9.06
N ARG A 41 -5.53 0.62 8.63
CA ARG A 41 -5.85 -0.60 9.39
C ARG A 41 -4.64 -1.52 9.53
N LEU A 42 -3.84 -1.68 8.46
CA LEU A 42 -2.60 -2.45 8.49
C LEU A 42 -1.60 -1.87 9.51
N TRP A 43 -1.44 -0.54 9.55
CA TRP A 43 -0.63 0.12 10.57
C TRP A 43 -1.13 -0.19 11.99
N ASN A 44 -2.44 -0.10 12.20
CA ASN A 44 -3.03 -0.41 13.50
C ASN A 44 -2.76 -1.87 13.89
N GLN A 45 -2.84 -2.83 12.96
CA GLN A 45 -2.49 -4.24 13.26
C GLN A 45 -1.03 -4.39 13.68
N VAL A 46 -0.11 -3.69 13.01
CA VAL A 46 1.32 -3.68 13.37
C VAL A 46 1.54 -3.15 14.78
N GLN A 47 0.81 -2.12 15.19
CA GLN A 47 0.86 -1.61 16.58
C GLN A 47 0.47 -2.67 17.62
N HIS A 48 -0.36 -3.65 17.24
CA HIS A 48 -0.78 -4.75 18.11
C HIS A 48 0.13 -5.99 18.00
N GLY A 49 1.22 -5.93 17.23
CA GLY A 49 2.15 -7.05 17.07
C GLY A 49 1.79 -7.98 15.92
N ILE A 50 0.96 -7.54 14.97
CA ILE A 50 0.42 -8.38 13.89
C ILE A 50 0.78 -7.77 12.54
N LEU A 51 1.50 -8.52 11.71
CA LEU A 51 1.75 -8.16 10.32
C LEU A 51 1.20 -9.25 9.39
N PRO A 52 0.09 -9.01 8.70
CA PRO A 52 -0.47 -9.97 7.77
C PRO A 52 0.25 -9.93 6.40
N GLY A 53 0.50 -11.10 5.83
CA GLY A 53 0.94 -11.26 4.44
C GLY A 53 -0.20 -11.11 3.42
N HIS A 54 -1.45 -11.13 3.90
CA HIS A 54 -2.65 -10.90 3.08
C HIS A 54 -3.62 -9.96 3.80
N LEU A 55 -4.09 -8.94 3.10
CA LEU A 55 -5.14 -8.06 3.61
C LEU A 55 -6.51 -8.70 3.32
N ASP A 56 -7.41 -8.71 4.32
CA ASP A 56 -8.77 -9.28 4.26
C ASP A 56 -9.73 -8.41 3.42
N THR A 57 -9.31 -8.03 2.22
CA THR A 57 -10.06 -7.26 1.25
C THR A 57 -9.80 -7.81 -0.15
N LEU A 58 -10.83 -7.76 -1.02
CA LEU A 58 -10.70 -8.11 -2.45
C LEU A 58 -10.35 -6.90 -3.31
N ASP A 59 -9.83 -5.84 -2.69
CA ASP A 59 -9.55 -4.57 -3.34
C ASP A 59 -8.17 -4.53 -4.02
N GLU A 60 -7.96 -3.46 -4.77
CA GLU A 60 -6.70 -3.21 -5.47
C GLU A 60 -5.52 -3.09 -4.48
N VAL A 61 -5.77 -2.54 -3.28
CA VAL A 61 -4.76 -2.38 -2.23
C VAL A 61 -4.23 -3.74 -1.76
N ALA A 62 -5.08 -4.74 -1.56
CA ALA A 62 -4.65 -6.10 -1.21
C ALA A 62 -3.76 -6.74 -2.29
N ARG A 63 -4.03 -6.45 -3.56
CA ARG A 63 -3.18 -6.91 -4.68
C ARG A 63 -1.84 -6.17 -4.69
N SER A 64 -1.86 -4.85 -4.54
CA SER A 64 -0.67 -4.01 -4.42
C SER A 64 0.21 -4.42 -3.25
N TRP A 65 -0.37 -4.79 -2.10
CA TRP A 65 0.38 -5.30 -0.95
C TRP A 65 1.11 -6.60 -1.27
N LYS A 66 0.44 -7.57 -1.92
CA LYS A 66 1.08 -8.81 -2.36
C LYS A 66 2.21 -8.53 -3.35
N THR A 67 1.96 -7.69 -4.35
CA THR A 67 3.00 -7.32 -5.33
C THR A 67 4.19 -6.67 -4.64
N PHE A 68 3.94 -5.70 -3.75
CA PHE A 68 4.97 -5.03 -2.97
C PHE A 68 5.80 -6.02 -2.15
N LEU A 69 5.16 -6.89 -1.36
CA LEU A 69 5.87 -7.89 -0.55
C LEU A 69 6.72 -8.84 -1.41
N ALA A 70 6.23 -9.25 -2.58
CA ALA A 70 6.93 -10.15 -3.47
C ALA A 70 8.10 -9.49 -4.25
N SER A 71 8.05 -8.18 -4.47
CA SER A 71 9.10 -7.40 -5.13
C SER A 71 9.89 -6.57 -4.11
N ASN A 72 9.58 -5.29 -3.97
CA ASN A 72 10.32 -4.31 -3.20
C ASN A 72 10.44 -4.67 -1.71
N GLY A 73 9.40 -5.25 -1.13
CA GLY A 73 9.34 -5.65 0.27
C GLY A 73 10.34 -6.76 0.59
N LYS A 74 10.51 -7.74 -0.32
CA LYS A 74 11.46 -8.85 -0.12
C LYS A 74 12.90 -8.37 0.01
N ASP A 75 13.35 -7.54 -0.92
CA ASP A 75 14.71 -7.00 -0.91
C ASP A 75 14.93 -6.09 0.30
N TRP A 76 13.92 -5.29 0.65
CA TRP A 76 13.98 -4.41 1.81
C TRP A 76 14.09 -5.21 3.13
N ILE A 77 13.27 -6.26 3.30
CA ILE A 77 13.34 -7.17 4.46
C ILE A 77 14.73 -7.81 4.57
N MET A 78 15.30 -8.26 3.45
CA MET A 78 16.65 -8.87 3.44
C MET A 78 17.75 -7.92 3.94
N GLN A 79 17.57 -6.61 3.77
CA GLN A 79 18.54 -5.59 4.17
C GLN A 79 18.35 -5.09 5.61
N HIS A 80 17.11 -5.05 6.10
CA HIS A 80 16.79 -4.35 7.36
C HIS A 80 16.33 -5.27 8.50
N ALA A 81 15.76 -6.45 8.20
CA ALA A 81 15.37 -7.38 9.24
C ALA A 81 16.61 -8.07 9.85
N SER A 82 16.56 -8.35 11.16
CA SER A 82 17.57 -9.17 11.82
C SER A 82 17.60 -10.58 11.23
N GLU A 83 18.76 -11.25 11.23
CA GLU A 83 18.88 -12.63 10.71
C GLU A 83 17.86 -13.59 11.34
N ALA A 84 17.56 -13.41 12.64
CA ALA A 84 16.57 -14.20 13.35
C ALA A 84 15.12 -13.96 12.85
N ALA A 85 14.79 -12.74 12.44
CA ALA A 85 13.44 -12.37 12.01
C ALA A 85 13.22 -12.53 10.50
N LYS A 86 14.29 -12.53 9.69
CA LYS A 86 14.22 -12.63 8.21
C LYS A 86 13.34 -13.78 7.74
N GLY A 87 13.53 -14.97 8.30
CA GLY A 87 12.74 -16.16 7.91
C GLY A 87 11.23 -15.94 8.08
N SER A 88 10.82 -15.34 9.20
CA SER A 88 9.41 -15.09 9.51
C SER A 88 8.80 -14.00 8.62
N PHE A 89 9.53 -12.90 8.38
CA PHE A 89 9.08 -11.84 7.46
C PHE A 89 9.01 -12.34 6.02
N LEU A 90 10.02 -13.09 5.56
CA LEU A 90 10.00 -13.70 4.23
C LEU A 90 8.91 -14.75 4.09
N GLY A 91 8.51 -15.41 5.19
CA GLY A 91 7.35 -16.30 5.25
C GLY A 91 6.02 -15.64 4.88
N LEU A 92 5.95 -14.31 4.80
CA LEU A 92 4.77 -13.57 4.31
C LEU A 92 4.70 -13.52 2.77
N THR A 93 5.84 -13.67 2.08
CA THR A 93 5.97 -13.59 0.61
C THR A 93 5.53 -14.82 -0.19
N PRO A 94 5.58 -16.09 0.31
CA PRO A 94 5.06 -17.22 -0.44
C PRO A 94 3.53 -17.27 -0.51
N PHE A 95 2.83 -16.42 0.25
CA PHE A 95 1.36 -16.36 0.37
C PHE A 95 0.72 -17.74 0.61
N LYS A 96 1.47 -18.63 1.26
CA LYS A 96 1.09 -20.00 1.62
C LYS A 96 1.50 -20.23 3.08
N PRO A 97 0.55 -20.40 4.00
CA PRO A 97 -0.91 -20.37 3.80
C PRO A 97 -1.42 -18.99 3.35
N VAL A 98 -2.61 -18.95 2.73
CA VAL A 98 -3.24 -17.72 2.17
C VAL A 98 -3.34 -16.59 3.21
N ASN A 99 -3.41 -16.96 4.49
CA ASN A 99 -3.49 -16.05 5.64
C ASN A 99 -2.20 -16.12 6.46
N ALA A 100 -1.04 -16.08 5.81
CA ALA A 100 0.23 -15.98 6.50
C ALA A 100 0.21 -14.71 7.37
N ILE A 101 0.39 -14.87 8.69
CA ILE A 101 0.44 -13.78 9.65
C ILE A 101 1.74 -13.93 10.41
N TYR A 102 2.48 -12.84 10.53
CA TYR A 102 3.61 -12.77 11.43
C TYR A 102 3.15 -12.09 12.73
N VAL A 103 3.23 -12.83 13.83
CA VAL A 103 2.93 -12.32 15.17
C VAL A 103 4.24 -12.14 15.91
N PHE A 104 4.49 -10.93 16.39
CA PHE A 104 5.66 -10.59 17.20
C PHE A 104 5.21 -9.99 18.55
N GLY A 105 6.06 -10.14 19.56
CA GLY A 105 5.78 -9.60 20.88
C GLY A 105 5.64 -8.07 20.81
N GLN A 106 4.68 -7.51 21.55
CA GLN A 106 4.54 -6.05 21.64
C GLN A 106 5.79 -5.38 22.25
N ASP A 107 6.55 -6.15 23.04
CA ASP A 107 7.82 -5.74 23.65
C ASP A 107 9.01 -5.85 22.67
N SER A 108 8.79 -6.44 21.49
CA SER A 108 9.83 -6.72 20.49
C SER A 108 10.07 -5.50 19.61
N LEU A 109 10.77 -4.50 20.17
CA LEU A 109 11.10 -3.23 19.50
C LEU A 109 11.70 -3.41 18.09
N PRO A 110 12.67 -4.32 17.85
CA PRO A 110 13.26 -4.48 16.52
C PRO A 110 12.25 -4.95 15.47
N GLU A 111 11.46 -5.97 15.76
CA GLU A 111 10.47 -6.55 14.86
C GLU A 111 9.33 -5.57 14.60
N LYS A 112 8.87 -4.87 15.64
CA LYS A 112 7.87 -3.80 15.51
C LYS A 112 8.37 -2.69 14.59
N THR A 113 9.60 -2.21 14.79
CA THR A 113 10.20 -1.16 13.96
C THR A 113 10.30 -1.59 12.49
N VAL A 114 10.72 -2.84 12.23
CA VAL A 114 10.81 -3.37 10.86
C VAL A 114 9.42 -3.47 10.22
N ALA A 115 8.41 -3.95 10.95
CA ALA A 115 7.04 -4.03 10.45
C ALA A 115 6.45 -2.63 10.16
N GLU A 116 6.65 -1.66 11.04
CA GLU A 116 6.22 -0.27 10.86
C GLU A 116 6.85 0.38 9.63
N GLN A 117 8.16 0.21 9.46
CA GLN A 117 8.89 0.70 8.29
C GLN A 117 8.41 0.03 7.01
N LEU A 118 8.12 -1.27 7.03
CA LEU A 118 7.59 -1.99 5.88
C LEU A 118 6.22 -1.45 5.44
N VAL A 119 5.32 -1.17 6.39
CA VAL A 119 4.02 -0.54 6.09
C VAL A 119 4.18 0.88 5.56
N THR A 120 5.12 1.65 6.13
CA THR A 120 5.42 3.01 5.67
C THR A 120 5.94 3.00 4.22
N ASN A 121 6.88 2.10 3.91
CA ASN A 121 7.42 1.92 2.57
C ASN A 121 6.35 1.48 1.57
N PHE A 122 5.41 0.65 2.00
CA PHE A 122 4.28 0.28 1.16
C PHE A 122 3.36 1.48 0.87
N ALA A 123 3.05 2.30 1.87
CA ALA A 123 2.26 3.51 1.70
C ALA A 123 2.92 4.49 0.71
N ASP A 124 4.24 4.70 0.83
CA ASP A 124 5.02 5.52 -0.12
C ASP A 124 5.01 4.94 -1.54
N TRP A 125 5.18 3.62 -1.65
CA TRP A 125 5.13 2.93 -2.93
C TRP A 125 3.75 3.05 -3.59
N ARG A 126 2.68 2.86 -2.81
CA ARG A 126 1.29 2.98 -3.28
C ARG A 126 0.95 4.40 -3.71
N LYS A 127 1.42 5.42 -2.97
CA LYS A 127 1.28 6.83 -3.35
C LYS A 127 1.91 7.10 -4.73
N LYS A 128 3.09 6.54 -5.00
CA LYS A 128 3.75 6.64 -6.33
C LYS A 128 2.98 5.89 -7.41
N GLU A 129 2.51 4.68 -7.12
CA GLU A 129 1.69 3.88 -8.05
C GLU A 129 0.43 4.65 -8.48
N ILE A 130 -0.29 5.24 -7.53
CA ILE A 130 -1.49 6.05 -7.82
C ILE A 130 -1.17 7.27 -8.69
N LEU A 131 -0.05 7.95 -8.44
CA LEU A 131 0.37 9.09 -9.25
C LEU A 131 0.64 8.68 -10.70
N ILE A 132 1.36 7.58 -10.91
CA ILE A 132 1.64 7.03 -12.25
C ILE A 132 0.33 6.68 -12.97
N LEU A 133 -0.61 6.03 -12.28
CA LEU A 133 -1.91 5.68 -12.87
C LEU A 133 -2.73 6.92 -13.26
N LYS A 134 -2.69 7.98 -12.44
CA LYS A 134 -3.36 9.26 -12.76
C LYS A 134 -2.74 9.95 -13.96
N ASP A 135 -1.41 9.99 -14.05
CA ASP A 135 -0.71 10.56 -15.20
C ASP A 135 -1.02 9.78 -16.48
N LEU A 136 -0.99 8.45 -16.43
CA LEU A 136 -1.35 7.60 -17.57
C LEU A 136 -2.80 7.84 -18.04
N GLN A 137 -3.75 7.96 -17.10
CA GLN A 137 -5.14 8.27 -17.42
C GLN A 137 -5.29 9.66 -18.06
N ARG A 138 -4.56 10.66 -17.57
CA ARG A 138 -4.57 12.01 -18.15
C ARG A 138 -4.09 11.98 -19.60
N ASP A 139 -2.96 11.31 -19.85
CA ASP A 139 -2.36 11.24 -21.19
C ASP A 139 -3.25 10.48 -22.17
N GLN A 140 -3.92 9.41 -21.71
CA GLN A 140 -4.94 8.71 -22.50
C GLN A 140 -6.13 9.62 -22.83
N MET A 141 -6.68 10.35 -21.86
CA MET A 141 -7.79 11.26 -22.09
C MET A 141 -7.41 12.38 -23.07
N GLU A 142 -6.20 12.94 -22.96
CA GLU A 142 -5.71 13.95 -23.89
C GLU A 142 -5.55 13.40 -25.31
N SER A 143 -4.96 12.21 -25.45
CA SER A 143 -4.84 11.53 -26.75
C SER A 143 -6.20 11.28 -27.39
N HIS A 144 -7.18 10.82 -26.61
CA HIS A 144 -8.55 10.62 -27.07
C HIS A 144 -9.23 11.94 -27.48
N ALA A 145 -9.01 13.02 -26.72
CA ALA A 145 -9.56 14.34 -27.03
C ALA A 145 -8.96 14.92 -28.33
N GLN A 146 -7.63 14.82 -28.50
CA GLN A 146 -6.94 15.26 -29.71
C GLN A 146 -7.41 14.48 -30.94
N LYS A 147 -7.55 13.16 -30.82
CA LYS A 147 -8.06 12.31 -31.91
C LYS A 147 -9.50 12.68 -32.28
N ALA A 148 -10.36 12.89 -31.28
CA ALA A 148 -11.74 13.30 -31.52
C ALA A 148 -11.83 14.67 -32.22
N GLN A 149 -10.97 15.63 -31.84
CA GLN A 149 -10.90 16.94 -32.51
C GLN A 149 -10.41 16.81 -33.96
N HIS A 150 -9.37 16.00 -34.20
CA HIS A 150 -8.85 15.75 -35.54
C HIS A 150 -9.91 15.08 -36.44
N ASP A 151 -10.62 14.08 -35.94
CA ASP A 151 -11.69 13.41 -36.68
C ASP A 151 -12.87 14.35 -36.98
N ALA A 152 -13.21 15.23 -36.04
CA ALA A 152 -14.22 16.28 -36.26
C ALA A 152 -13.78 17.28 -37.35
N MET A 153 -12.50 17.67 -37.36
CA MET A 153 -11.94 18.54 -38.39
C MET A 153 -11.96 17.87 -39.78
N ILE A 154 -11.55 16.60 -39.89
CA ILE A 154 -11.63 15.85 -41.15
C ILE A 154 -13.08 15.75 -41.63
N LYS A 155 -14.02 15.42 -40.74
CA LYS A 155 -15.44 15.32 -41.09
C LYS A 155 -15.99 16.65 -41.60
N THR A 156 -15.55 17.77 -41.02
CA THR A 156 -15.95 19.11 -41.45
C THR A 156 -15.36 19.45 -42.82
N ARG A 157 -14.06 19.16 -43.04
CA ARG A 157 -13.39 19.35 -44.33
C ARG A 157 -14.05 18.53 -45.45
N ASN A 158 -14.33 17.25 -45.19
CA ASN A 158 -14.97 16.37 -46.18
C ASN A 158 -16.39 16.82 -46.53
N LYS A 159 -17.15 17.37 -45.57
CA LYS A 159 -18.47 17.97 -45.84
C LYS A 159 -18.37 19.19 -46.76
N GLN A 160 -17.35 20.03 -46.58
CA GLN A 160 -17.12 21.20 -47.43
C GLN A 160 -16.76 20.78 -48.86
N TRP A 161 -15.80 19.87 -49.02
CA TRP A 161 -15.43 19.33 -50.34
C TRP A 161 -16.59 18.65 -51.06
N GLY A 162 -17.40 17.86 -50.35
CA GLY A 162 -18.60 17.24 -50.91
C GLY A 162 -19.66 18.25 -51.36
N ARG A 163 -19.69 19.45 -50.77
CA ARG A 163 -20.58 20.55 -51.20
C ARG A 163 -20.02 21.25 -52.44
N ASP A 164 -18.73 21.55 -52.47
CA ASP A 164 -18.07 22.24 -53.58
C ASP A 164 -18.09 21.41 -54.87
N LEU A 165 -17.88 20.09 -54.78
CA LEU A 165 -17.99 19.17 -55.92
C LEU A 165 -19.40 19.16 -56.54
N ARG A 166 -20.45 19.30 -55.73
CA ARG A 166 -21.84 19.36 -56.22
C ARG A 166 -22.14 20.67 -56.95
N LEU A 167 -21.51 21.78 -56.52
CA LEU A 167 -21.67 23.07 -57.18
C LEU A 167 -21.02 23.06 -58.57
N GLY A 168 -19.84 22.43 -58.70
CA GLY A 168 -19.14 22.28 -59.99
C GLY A 168 -19.92 21.46 -61.04
N GLN A 169 -20.58 20.37 -60.62
CA GLN A 169 -21.39 19.54 -61.52
C GLN A 169 -22.66 20.27 -62.02
N ASN A 170 -23.27 21.11 -61.20
CA ASN A 170 -24.46 21.88 -61.59
C ASN A 170 -24.11 23.02 -62.56
N SER A 171 -22.90 23.58 -62.48
CA SER A 171 -22.43 24.63 -63.40
C SER A 171 -22.03 24.11 -64.79
N GLU A 172 -21.76 22.81 -64.96
CA GLU A 172 -21.41 22.23 -66.26
C GLU A 172 -22.64 21.77 -67.08
N HIS A 173 -23.85 21.86 -66.53
CA HIS A 173 -25.11 21.45 -67.19
C HIS A 173 -26.07 22.63 -67.43
N SER A 174 -25.62 23.88 -67.25
CA SER A 174 -26.34 25.11 -67.62
C SER A 174 -25.64 25.81 -68.77
#